data_AF-C6I030-F1
#
_entry.id   AF-C6I030-F1
#
_cell.length_a   1.000
_cell.length_b   1.000
_cell.length_c   1.000
_cell.angle_alpha   90.00
_cell.angle_beta   90.00
_cell.angle_gamma   90.00
#
_symmetry.space_group_name_H-M   'P 1'
#
loop_
_entity.id
_entity.type
_entity.pdbx_description
1 polymer ?
#
loop_
_entity_poly.entity_id
_entity_poly.type
_entity_poly.pdbx_seq_one_letter_code
_entity_poly.pdbx_strand_id
1 'polypeptide(L)'
;MGADGANPIHLIILVGDSDRQWLEPVYVNKNIKPMGRIGVIIPPGPDDPRMLLDACLAFAPELFLECRSLIPLMVKLKEYKRLDFDHNNPDIADDWDRLRQEARPIFQRFSLWECDFKKLGNDSRWRVAPTPDLD
;
A
#
# COMPACT_ATOMS: atom_id res chain seq x y z
N MET A 1 -23.01 4.18 2.56
CA MET A 1 -21.92 3.25 2.94
C MET A 1 -22.13 1.96 2.18
N GLY A 2 -21.07 1.32 1.67
CA GLY A 2 -21.21 0.03 1.01
C GLY A 2 -21.69 -1.04 1.98
N ALA A 3 -22.57 -1.93 1.52
CA ALA A 3 -23.17 -3.00 2.32
C ALA A 3 -22.24 -4.22 2.49
N ASP A 4 -21.04 -4.16 1.93
CA ASP A 4 -20.04 -5.23 1.88
C ASP A 4 -19.20 -5.35 3.16
N GLY A 5 -19.29 -4.39 4.09
CA GLY A 5 -18.48 -4.36 5.32
C GLY A 5 -17.01 -4.00 5.11
N ALA A 6 -16.58 -3.80 3.86
CA ALA A 6 -15.22 -3.36 3.52
C ALA A 6 -15.07 -1.82 3.61
N ASN A 7 -16.19 -1.11 3.65
CA ASN A 7 -16.19 0.36 3.69
C ASN A 7 -16.09 0.93 5.12
N PRO A 8 -15.39 2.07 5.30
CA PRO A 8 -14.71 2.85 4.27
C PRO A 8 -13.32 2.30 3.91
N ILE A 9 -13.05 2.13 2.61
CA ILE A 9 -11.70 1.80 2.12
C ILE A 9 -10.88 3.08 2.12
N HIS A 10 -9.73 3.05 2.78
CA HIS A 10 -8.86 4.22 2.89
C HIS A 10 -7.70 4.21 1.88
N LEU A 11 -7.10 3.03 1.69
CA LEU A 11 -5.94 2.79 0.85
C LEU A 11 -6.15 1.44 0.14
N ILE A 12 -5.87 1.40 -1.15
CA ILE A 12 -5.69 0.15 -1.91
C ILE A 12 -4.21 0.01 -2.19
N ILE A 13 -3.66 -1.18 -1.98
CA ILE A 13 -2.28 -1.51 -2.35
C ILE A 13 -2.36 -2.43 -3.55
N LEU A 14 -1.80 -2.00 -4.67
CA LEU A 14 -1.67 -2.83 -5.87
C LEU A 14 -0.38 -3.61 -5.77
N VAL A 15 -0.44 -4.91 -6.04
CA VAL A 15 0.73 -5.78 -6.13
C VAL A 15 1.00 -6.04 -7.61
N GLY A 16 2.14 -5.55 -8.09
CA GLY A 16 2.65 -5.86 -9.42
C GLY A 16 3.66 -7.00 -9.33
N ASP A 17 3.66 -7.86 -10.35
CA ASP A 17 4.56 -9.01 -10.42
C ASP A 17 5.09 -9.19 -11.85
N SER A 18 6.40 -9.47 -11.95
CA SER A 18 7.17 -9.65 -13.19
C SER A 18 8.53 -10.28 -12.82
N ASP A 19 9.67 -9.74 -13.30
CA ASP A 19 11.00 -10.15 -12.82
C ASP A 19 11.18 -9.95 -11.31
N ARG A 20 10.45 -8.99 -10.72
CA ARG A 20 10.41 -8.67 -9.29
C ARG A 20 8.98 -8.26 -8.91
N GLN A 21 8.59 -8.51 -7.67
CA GLN A 21 7.32 -8.03 -7.11
C GLN A 21 7.47 -6.57 -6.64
N TRP A 22 6.42 -5.76 -6.75
CA TRP A 22 6.39 -4.39 -6.18
C TRP A 22 4.99 -4.03 -5.71
N LEU A 23 4.90 -3.03 -4.81
CA LEU A 23 3.66 -2.52 -4.27
C LEU A 23 3.50 -1.03 -4.59
N GLU A 24 2.29 -0.63 -4.97
CA GLU A 24 1.94 0.76 -5.30
C GLU A 24 0.65 1.18 -4.58
N PRO A 25 0.55 2.42 -4.07
CA PRO A 25 -0.63 2.90 -3.38
C PRO A 25 -1.65 3.50 -4.35
N VAL A 26 -2.92 3.24 -4.11
CA VAL A 26 -4.05 4.00 -4.64
C VAL A 26 -4.83 4.58 -3.46
N TYR A 27 -4.74 5.90 -3.32
CA TYR A 27 -5.37 6.63 -2.22
C TYR A 27 -6.86 6.86 -2.48
N VAL A 28 -7.71 6.13 -1.77
CA VAL A 28 -9.17 6.38 -1.76
C VAL A 28 -9.45 7.56 -0.83
N ASN A 29 -8.83 7.58 0.35
CA ASN A 29 -8.83 8.71 1.25
C ASN A 29 -7.67 9.66 0.91
N LYS A 30 -7.99 10.86 0.42
CA LYS A 30 -7.00 11.88 0.00
C LYS A 30 -6.20 12.48 1.16
N ASN A 31 -6.64 12.28 2.40
CA ASN A 31 -5.95 12.79 3.58
C ASN A 31 -4.73 11.94 3.94
N ILE A 32 -4.73 10.66 3.56
CA ILE A 32 -3.57 9.78 3.74
C ILE A 32 -2.47 10.22 2.77
N LYS A 33 -1.26 10.38 3.30
CA LYS A 33 -0.06 10.72 2.55
C LYS A 33 1.06 9.72 2.78
N PRO A 34 1.88 9.42 1.76
CA PRO A 34 3.05 8.58 1.94
C PRO A 34 4.10 9.27 2.82
N MET A 35 5.00 8.45 3.34
CA MET A 35 6.27 8.87 3.91
C MET A 35 7.12 9.52 2.81
N GLY A 36 7.38 10.83 2.95
CA GLY A 36 8.12 11.58 1.94
C GLY A 36 7.39 11.61 0.59
N ARG A 37 8.01 11.00 -0.43
CA ARG A 37 7.45 10.89 -1.79
C ARG A 37 7.36 9.43 -2.25
N ILE A 38 7.40 8.48 -1.33
CA ILE A 38 7.46 7.06 -1.65
C ILE A 38 6.16 6.63 -2.33
N GLY A 39 6.28 6.20 -3.59
CA GLY A 39 5.16 5.68 -4.39
C GLY A 39 5.31 4.21 -4.74
N VAL A 40 6.47 3.60 -4.47
CA VAL A 40 6.76 2.20 -4.79
C VAL A 40 7.57 1.57 -3.66
N ILE A 41 7.19 0.35 -3.27
CA ILE A 41 8.02 -0.54 -2.45
C ILE A 41 8.35 -1.79 -3.24
N ILE A 42 9.57 -2.27 -3.12
CA ILE A 42 9.96 -3.59 -3.58
C ILE A 42 10.41 -4.41 -2.37
N PRO A 43 9.69 -5.50 -2.04
CA PRO A 43 10.07 -6.39 -0.96
C PRO A 43 11.37 -7.15 -1.29
N PRO A 44 12.01 -7.81 -0.29
CA PRO A 44 13.19 -8.64 -0.52
C PRO A 44 12.96 -9.83 -1.46
N GLY A 45 11.70 -10.27 -1.59
CA GLY A 45 11.29 -11.34 -2.47
C GLY A 45 9.77 -11.35 -2.64
N PRO A 46 9.26 -12.15 -3.60
CA PRO A 46 7.83 -12.30 -3.80
C PRO A 46 7.19 -12.89 -2.53
N ASP A 47 6.00 -12.38 -2.20
CA ASP A 47 5.16 -12.84 -1.08
C ASP A 47 5.86 -12.77 0.28
N ASP A 48 6.81 -11.84 0.45
CA ASP A 48 7.43 -11.59 1.74
C ASP A 48 6.32 -11.25 2.77
N PRO A 49 6.25 -11.97 3.91
CA PRO A 49 5.16 -11.80 4.87
C PRO A 49 5.11 -10.41 5.52
N ARG A 50 6.15 -9.59 5.33
CA ARG A 50 6.26 -8.22 5.85
C ARG A 50 5.84 -7.17 4.81
N MET A 51 5.67 -7.54 3.55
CA MET A 51 5.45 -6.59 2.44
C MET A 51 4.27 -5.64 2.69
N LEU A 52 3.17 -6.15 3.27
CA LEU A 52 1.97 -5.34 3.55
C LEU A 52 2.20 -4.37 4.72
N LEU A 53 2.92 -4.81 5.77
CA LEU A 53 3.30 -3.92 6.86
C LEU A 53 4.19 -2.79 6.34
N ASP A 54 5.19 -3.13 5.53
CA ASP A 54 6.10 -2.15 4.93
C ASP A 54 5.36 -1.15 4.04
N ALA A 55 4.42 -1.64 3.21
CA ALA A 55 3.57 -0.81 2.38
C ALA A 55 2.69 0.12 3.22
N CYS A 56 2.05 -0.38 4.28
CA CYS A 56 1.28 0.48 5.17
C CYS A 56 2.14 1.54 5.86
N LEU A 57 3.35 1.19 6.31
CA LEU A 57 4.30 2.12 6.91
C LEU A 57 4.71 3.23 5.94
N ALA A 58 5.02 2.89 4.68
CA ALA A 58 5.46 3.88 3.71
C ALA A 58 4.30 4.68 3.09
N PHE A 59 3.12 4.08 2.90
CA PHE A 59 2.01 4.72 2.19
C PHE A 59 1.00 5.37 3.13
N ALA A 60 0.90 4.93 4.39
CA ALA A 60 0.00 5.49 5.40
C ALA A 60 0.70 5.65 6.78
N PRO A 61 1.86 6.33 6.86
CA PRO A 61 2.60 6.54 8.11
C PRO A 61 1.76 7.18 9.23
N GLU A 62 0.75 7.98 8.89
CA GLU A 62 -0.15 8.61 9.87
C GLU A 62 -0.92 7.61 10.75
N LEU A 63 -1.09 6.37 10.30
CA LEU A 63 -1.70 5.31 11.10
C LEU A 63 -0.77 4.75 12.18
N PHE A 64 0.51 5.15 12.16
CA PHE A 64 1.58 4.64 13.02
C PHE A 64 2.26 5.75 13.81
N LEU A 65 1.60 6.89 14.05
CA LEU A 65 2.16 8.03 14.78
C LEU A 65 2.60 7.71 16.22
N GLU A 66 2.10 6.60 16.79
CA GLU A 66 2.52 6.09 18.10
C GLU A 66 3.95 5.48 18.07
N CYS A 67 4.47 5.11 16.90
CA CYS A 67 5.83 4.59 16.73
C CYS A 67 6.86 5.71 16.87
N ARG A 68 7.76 5.58 17.85
CA ARG A 68 8.77 6.60 18.17
C ARG A 68 9.78 6.79 17.04
N SER A 69 10.09 5.71 16.33
CA SER A 69 11.04 5.68 15.22
C SER A 69 10.49 6.28 13.93
N LEU A 70 9.18 6.52 13.82
CA LEU A 70 8.53 6.96 12.59
C LEU A 70 9.00 8.35 12.16
N ILE A 71 8.88 9.37 13.03
CA ILE A 71 9.16 10.77 12.66
C ILE A 71 10.62 10.97 12.21
N PRO A 72 11.65 10.45 12.93
CA PRO A 72 13.03 10.52 12.45
C PRO A 72 13.20 9.89 11.06
N LEU A 73 12.56 8.74 10.82
CA LEU A 73 12.66 8.04 9.55
C LEU A 73 11.95 8.79 8.41
N MET A 74 10.81 9.43 8.68
CA MET A 74 10.12 10.29 7.72
C MET A 74 10.99 11.47 7.26
N VAL A 75 11.76 12.07 8.18
CA VAL A 75 12.71 13.14 7.84
C VAL A 75 13.82 12.61 6.92
N LYS A 76 14.39 11.45 7.26
CA LYS A 76 15.45 10.79 6.48
C LYS A 76 15.00 10.41 5.06
N LEU A 77 13.74 9.96 4.93
CA LEU A 77 13.17 9.47 3.67
C LEU A 77 12.37 10.52 2.89
N LYS A 78 12.42 11.80 3.29
CA LYS A 78 11.59 12.88 2.72
C LYS A 78 11.60 12.95 1.19
N GLU A 79 12.76 12.78 0.57
CA GLU A 79 12.94 12.89 -0.89
C GLU A 79 12.92 11.52 -1.61
N TYR A 80 12.80 10.42 -0.87
CA TYR A 80 12.78 9.08 -1.46
C TYR A 80 11.46 8.89 -2.22
N LYS A 81 11.57 8.34 -3.43
CA LYS A 81 10.41 7.98 -4.27
C LYS A 81 10.12 6.48 -4.27
N ARG A 82 11.11 5.67 -3.91
CA ARG A 82 11.08 4.22 -3.94
C ARG A 82 11.87 3.65 -2.78
N LEU A 83 11.35 2.60 -2.16
CA LEU A 83 12.08 1.74 -1.23
C LEU A 83 12.32 0.38 -1.89
N ASP A 84 13.57 -0.06 -1.89
CA ASP A 84 13.98 -1.34 -2.48
C ASP A 84 14.70 -2.15 -1.40
N PHE A 85 14.02 -3.14 -0.83
CA PHE A 85 14.52 -3.93 0.30
C PHE A 85 15.35 -5.16 -0.14
N ASP A 86 15.23 -5.56 -1.40
CA ASP A 86 16.03 -6.64 -2.01
C ASP A 86 17.52 -6.29 -2.04
N HIS A 87 17.83 -5.04 -2.38
CA HIS A 87 19.21 -4.54 -2.41
C HIS A 87 19.71 -4.07 -1.04
N ASN A 88 18.91 -4.28 0.01
CA ASN A 88 19.22 -4.09 1.42
C ASN A 88 20.07 -2.83 1.68
N ASN A 89 19.49 -1.64 1.50
CA ASN A 89 20.19 -0.38 1.74
C ASN A 89 20.59 -0.29 3.23
N PRO A 90 21.90 -0.42 3.55
CA PRO A 90 22.35 -0.56 4.93
C PRO A 90 22.04 0.68 5.77
N ASP A 91 21.90 1.85 5.14
CA ASP A 91 21.65 3.10 5.85
C ASP A 91 20.26 3.15 6.50
N ILE A 92 19.27 2.39 6.00
CA ILE A 92 17.89 2.45 6.50
C ILE A 92 17.42 1.17 7.19
N ALA A 93 18.18 0.07 7.07
CA ALA A 93 17.76 -1.25 7.53
C ALA A 93 17.44 -1.28 9.02
N ASP A 94 18.36 -0.82 9.87
CA ASP A 94 18.19 -0.86 11.33
C ASP A 94 17.02 0.03 11.82
N ASP A 95 16.91 1.23 11.26
CA ASP A 95 15.82 2.16 11.61
C ASP A 95 14.46 1.61 11.17
N TRP A 96 14.41 0.98 9.99
CA TRP A 96 13.19 0.39 9.47
C TRP A 96 12.78 -0.86 10.24
N ASP A 97 13.71 -1.71 10.63
CA ASP A 97 13.43 -2.89 11.46
C ASP A 97 12.92 -2.51 12.85
N ARG A 98 13.45 -1.45 13.45
CA ARG A 98 12.90 -0.89 14.69
C ARG A 98 11.46 -0.44 14.49
N LEU A 99 11.17 0.29 13.39
CA LEU A 99 9.82 0.73 13.07
C LEU A 99 8.86 -0.45 12.85
N ARG A 100 9.29 -1.52 12.17
CA ARG A 100 8.50 -2.75 12.00
C ARG A 100 8.10 -3.34 13.35
N GLN A 101 9.02 -3.41 14.30
CA GLN A 101 8.75 -3.96 15.64
C GLN A 101 7.72 -3.13 16.40
N GLU A 102 7.85 -1.80 16.37
CA GLU A 102 6.91 -0.86 17.00
C GLU A 102 5.52 -0.91 16.34
N ALA A 103 5.46 -1.02 15.02
CA ALA A 103 4.23 -0.95 14.24
C ALA A 103 3.43 -2.25 14.21
N ARG A 104 4.07 -3.41 14.44
CA ARG A 104 3.42 -4.73 14.39
C ARG A 104 2.13 -4.83 15.22
N PRO A 105 2.07 -4.41 16.51
CA PRO A 105 0.83 -4.46 17.28
C PRO A 105 -0.27 -3.53 16.74
N ILE A 106 0.10 -2.41 16.11
CA ILE A 106 -0.87 -1.49 15.49
C ILE A 106 -1.45 -2.11 14.22
N PHE A 107 -0.59 -2.67 13.37
CA PHE A 107 -0.96 -3.31 12.12
C PHE A 107 -1.90 -4.50 12.32
N GLN A 108 -1.72 -5.28 13.39
CA GLN A 108 -2.60 -6.40 13.74
C GLN A 108 -4.06 -6.01 14.00
N ARG A 109 -4.35 -4.72 14.19
CA ARG A 109 -5.72 -4.21 14.36
C ARG A 109 -6.39 -3.82 13.04
N PHE A 110 -5.67 -3.87 11.92
CA PHE A 110 -6.20 -3.44 10.63
C PHE A 110 -7.11 -4.51 10.05
N SER A 111 -8.24 -4.09 9.49
CA SER A 111 -9.07 -4.94 8.65
C SER A 111 -8.46 -4.99 7.25
N LEU A 112 -7.76 -6.07 6.95
CA LEU A 112 -7.16 -6.30 5.64
C LEU A 112 -8.14 -7.10 4.77
N TRP A 113 -8.27 -6.68 3.52
CA TRP A 113 -9.08 -7.35 2.50
C TRP A 113 -8.22 -7.54 1.26
N GLU A 114 -8.35 -8.69 0.62
CA GLU A 114 -7.67 -9.03 -0.62
C GLU A 114 -8.72 -9.30 -1.71
N CYS A 115 -8.43 -8.87 -2.93
CA CYS A 115 -9.26 -9.18 -4.08
C CYS A 115 -8.43 -9.27 -5.36
N ASP A 116 -8.84 -10.17 -6.25
CA ASP A 116 -8.21 -10.34 -7.55
C ASP A 116 -8.84 -9.42 -8.60
N PHE A 117 -7.98 -8.76 -9.39
CA PHE A 117 -8.43 -8.03 -10.57
C PHE A 117 -8.62 -8.98 -11.75
N LYS A 118 -9.87 -9.13 -12.19
CA LYS A 118 -10.17 -9.80 -13.45
C LYS A 118 -10.18 -8.78 -14.60
N LYS A 119 -9.24 -8.93 -15.55
CA LYS A 119 -9.26 -8.14 -16.79
C LYS A 119 -10.50 -8.51 -17.61
N LEU A 120 -11.36 -7.53 -17.89
CA LEU A 120 -12.57 -7.72 -18.70
C LEU A 120 -12.37 -7.43 -20.21
N GLY A 121 -11.12 -7.18 -20.63
CA GLY A 121 -10.76 -6.76 -22.00
C GLY A 121 -10.91 -5.25 -22.23
N ASN A 122 -10.61 -4.80 -23.46
CA ASN A 122 -10.85 -3.40 -23.91
C ASN A 122 -12.22 -3.24 -24.59
N ASP A 123 -13.12 -4.19 -24.35
CA ASP A 123 -14.37 -4.33 -25.08
C ASP A 123 -15.34 -3.19 -24.74
N SER A 124 -15.87 -2.51 -25.76
CA SER A 124 -16.80 -1.39 -25.61
C SER A 124 -18.18 -1.82 -25.12
N ARG A 125 -18.47 -3.13 -25.02
CA ARG A 125 -19.74 -3.66 -24.51
C ARG A 125 -20.09 -3.20 -23.09
N TRP A 126 -19.11 -2.79 -22.28
CA TRP A 126 -19.35 -2.25 -20.93
C TRP A 126 -19.73 -0.76 -20.92
N ARG A 127 -19.70 -0.06 -22.07
CA ARG A 127 -20.05 1.36 -22.22
C ARG A 127 -21.44 1.59 -22.82
N VAL A 128 -22.11 0.55 -23.32
CA VAL A 128 -23.45 0.69 -23.90
C VAL A 128 -24.43 0.58 -22.75
N ALA A 129 -25.01 1.71 -22.34
CA ALA A 129 -26.18 1.68 -21.46
C ALA A 129 -27.25 0.78 -22.11
N PRO A 130 -27.95 -0.08 -21.34
CA PRO A 130 -29.06 -0.83 -21.90
C PRO A 130 -30.04 0.17 -22.52
N THR A 131 -30.24 0.11 -23.84
CA THR A 131 -31.39 0.76 -24.47
C THR A 131 -32.62 0.16 -23.83
N PRO A 132 -33.49 0.95 -23.18
CA PRO A 132 -34.76 0.44 -22.74
C PRO A 132 -35.53 0.03 -24.00
N ASP A 133 -35.94 -1.23 -24.06
CA ASP A 133 -36.91 -1.67 -25.04
C ASP A 133 -38.19 -0.87 -24.77
N LEU A 134 -38.46 0.09 -25.66
CA LEU A 134 -39.74 0.78 -25.73
C LEU A 134 -40.66 -0.11 -26.57
N ASP A 135 -41.45 -0.94 -25.89
CA ASP A 135 -42.68 -1.51 -26.45
C ASP A 135 -43.74 -0.43 -26.65
#